data_AF-R9B196-F1
#
_entry.id   AF-R9B196-F1
#
_cell.length_a   1.000
_cell.length_b   1.000
_cell.length_c   1.000
_cell.angle_alpha   90.00
_cell.angle_beta   90.00
_cell.angle_gamma   90.00
#
_symmetry.space_group_name_H-M   'P 1'
#
loop_
_entity.id
_entity.type
_entity.pdbx_description
1 polymer ?
#
loop_
_entity_poly.entity_id
_entity_poly.type
_entity_poly.pdbx_seq_one_letter_code
_entity_poly.pdbx_strand_id
1 'polypeptide(L)'
;MNKVSINFKSVLLGLGGALAMTAVFASVQMYQPAKLPVEEQQQITVSSDSYKVDALDLGPYNDCRRDCHATLLAANDSFLIEVNFDYSSFDDSNGFNKAFGIQIDRLEPEFVGDESGEEINAYIDRYELVKINEALEDSIAVKLQKLGGSHG
;
A
#
# COMPACT_ATOMS: atom_id res chain seq x y z
N MET A 1 46.01 8.76 -59.90
CA MET A 1 46.07 9.60 -61.10
C MET A 1 44.67 9.76 -61.68
N ASN A 2 44.32 11.02 -61.94
CA ASN A 2 43.22 11.64 -62.69
C ASN A 2 42.04 10.81 -63.25
N LYS A 3 40.84 11.30 -62.86
CA LYS A 3 39.63 11.61 -63.64
C LYS A 3 39.55 11.12 -65.09
N VAL A 4 38.40 10.51 -65.42
CA VAL A 4 37.49 10.98 -66.49
C VAL A 4 36.05 10.66 -66.08
N SER A 5 35.16 11.66 -66.13
CA SER A 5 33.71 11.51 -66.01
C SER A 5 33.06 11.61 -67.39
N ILE A 6 32.02 10.84 -67.69
CA ILE A 6 31.07 11.25 -68.74
C ILE A 6 29.63 10.82 -68.41
N ASN A 7 28.83 11.84 -68.10
CA ASN A 7 27.38 12.03 -68.22
C ASN A 7 26.58 11.03 -69.09
N PHE A 8 25.43 10.57 -68.57
CA PHE A 8 24.32 10.10 -69.40
C PHE A 8 22.99 10.72 -68.93
N LYS A 9 22.25 11.24 -69.91
CA LYS A 9 21.10 12.15 -69.79
C LYS A 9 19.84 11.48 -69.24
N SER A 10 19.09 12.26 -68.46
CA SER A 10 17.71 12.00 -68.05
C SER A 10 16.76 11.80 -69.22
N VAL A 11 15.90 10.78 -69.10
CA VAL A 11 14.59 10.71 -69.75
C VAL A 11 13.55 10.57 -68.63
N LEU A 12 12.82 11.65 -68.38
CA LEU A 12 11.59 11.67 -67.60
C LEU A 12 10.43 11.64 -68.58
N LEU A 13 9.43 10.80 -68.28
CA LEU A 13 7.97 10.97 -68.47
C LEU A 13 7.31 9.69 -69.02
N GLY A 14 6.53 9.05 -68.16
CA GLY A 14 5.69 7.91 -68.52
C GLY A 14 4.80 7.47 -67.37
N LEU A 15 3.71 8.21 -67.17
CA LEU A 15 2.38 7.80 -66.69
C LEU A 15 2.24 6.74 -65.57
N GLY A 16 1.50 7.17 -64.54
CA GLY A 16 0.43 6.35 -63.96
C GLY A 16 0.79 5.59 -62.68
N GLY A 17 0.42 6.18 -61.55
CA GLY A 17 0.53 5.53 -60.25
C GLY A 17 0.05 6.42 -59.12
N ALA A 18 -1.22 6.84 -59.16
CA ALA A 18 -1.84 7.44 -57.99
C ALA A 18 -2.28 6.31 -57.05
N LEU A 19 -1.52 6.02 -55.99
CA LEU A 19 -2.03 5.25 -54.84
C LEU A 19 -1.39 5.73 -53.53
N ALA A 20 -2.18 6.56 -52.85
CA ALA A 20 -2.41 6.65 -51.41
C ALA A 20 -1.21 6.50 -50.46
N MET A 21 -0.86 7.61 -49.80
CA MET A 21 -0.21 7.56 -48.50
C MET A 21 -1.14 6.86 -47.50
N THR A 22 -0.89 5.58 -47.21
CA THR A 22 -1.51 4.89 -46.08
C THR A 22 -0.82 5.33 -44.80
N ALA A 23 -1.21 6.49 -44.27
CA ALA A 23 -0.92 6.84 -42.90
C ALA A 23 -2.02 6.22 -42.01
N VAL A 24 -1.83 4.97 -41.60
CA VAL A 24 -2.66 4.38 -40.53
C VAL A 24 -2.05 4.80 -39.21
N PHE A 25 -2.43 5.99 -38.72
CA PHE A 25 -2.25 6.30 -37.31
C PHE A 25 -3.40 5.66 -36.55
N ALA A 26 -3.26 4.37 -36.25
CA ALA A 26 -4.07 3.72 -35.22
C ALA A 26 -3.47 4.09 -33.85
N SER A 27 -3.56 5.37 -33.47
CA SER A 27 -3.36 5.75 -32.07
C SER A 27 -4.71 5.60 -31.37
N VAL A 28 -5.07 4.37 -31.02
CA VAL A 28 -6.03 4.14 -29.94
C VAL A 28 -5.27 4.51 -28.67
N GLN A 29 -5.16 5.81 -28.40
CA GLN A 29 -4.82 6.25 -27.06
C GLN A 29 -6.03 5.87 -26.23
N MET A 30 -5.96 4.72 -25.56
CA MET A 30 -6.83 4.46 -24.43
C MET A 30 -6.52 5.56 -23.43
N TYR A 31 -7.30 6.64 -23.49
CA TYR A 31 -7.25 7.71 -22.51
C TYR A 31 -7.85 7.11 -21.25
N GLN A 32 -7.02 6.39 -20.48
CA GLN A 32 -7.32 6.22 -19.07
C GLN A 32 -7.23 7.62 -18.49
N PRO A 33 -8.34 8.21 -17.97
CA PRO A 33 -8.23 9.47 -17.26
C PRO A 33 -7.17 9.26 -16.17
N ALA A 34 -6.15 10.12 -16.16
CA ALA A 34 -5.15 10.09 -15.10
C ALA A 34 -5.89 10.22 -13.77
N LYS A 35 -5.65 9.28 -12.85
CA LYS A 35 -6.19 9.38 -11.50
C LYS A 35 -5.67 10.68 -10.87
N LEU A 36 -6.54 11.38 -10.17
CA LEU A 36 -6.13 12.55 -9.41
C LEU A 36 -5.09 12.13 -8.36
N PRO A 37 -4.07 12.97 -8.08
CA PRO A 37 -3.19 12.77 -6.93
C PRO A 37 -4.02 12.53 -5.67
N VAL A 38 -3.55 11.67 -4.76
CA VAL A 38 -4.29 11.29 -3.53
C VAL A 38 -4.78 12.53 -2.79
N GLU A 39 -3.94 13.54 -2.60
CA GLU A 39 -4.27 14.80 -1.92
C GLU A 39 -5.45 15.57 -2.54
N GLU A 40 -5.71 15.41 -3.85
CA GLU A 40 -6.80 16.06 -4.58
C GLU A 40 -8.09 15.22 -4.60
N GLN A 41 -8.05 13.98 -4.13
CA GLN A 41 -9.22 13.13 -4.01
C GLN A 41 -10.11 13.59 -2.85
N GLN A 42 -11.42 13.35 -2.98
CA GLN A 42 -12.35 13.62 -1.88
C GLN A 42 -11.95 12.79 -0.66
N GLN A 43 -11.75 13.48 0.47
CA GLN A 43 -11.39 12.80 1.72
C GLN A 43 -12.53 11.90 2.20
N ILE A 44 -12.19 10.66 2.54
CA ILE A 44 -13.11 9.65 3.06
C ILE A 44 -12.81 9.44 4.54
N THR A 45 -13.83 9.50 5.39
CA THR A 45 -13.67 9.12 6.80
C THR A 45 -13.70 7.60 6.92
N VAL A 46 -12.63 7.04 7.47
CA VAL A 46 -12.57 5.61 7.81
C VAL A 46 -13.50 5.37 8.99
N SER A 47 -14.34 4.35 8.89
CA SER A 47 -15.16 3.89 10.01
C SER A 47 -15.43 2.40 9.84
N SER A 48 -15.13 1.62 10.86
CA SER A 48 -15.41 0.19 10.89
C SER A 48 -15.89 -0.25 12.27
N ASP A 49 -16.69 -1.32 12.32
CA ASP A 49 -17.13 -1.90 13.59
C ASP A 49 -15.94 -2.48 14.38
N SER A 50 -14.97 -3.06 13.68
CA SER A 50 -13.74 -3.62 14.27
C SER A 50 -12.61 -3.71 13.24
N TYR A 51 -11.39 -3.89 13.72
CA TYR A 51 -10.22 -4.13 12.89
C TYR A 51 -9.63 -5.50 13.17
N LYS A 52 -9.12 -6.15 12.11
CA LYS A 52 -8.38 -7.40 12.19
C LYS A 52 -6.95 -7.14 11.76
N VAL A 53 -5.98 -7.54 12.58
CA VAL A 53 -4.57 -7.53 12.18
C VAL A 53 -4.33 -8.68 11.21
N ASP A 54 -3.97 -8.34 9.97
CA ASP A 54 -3.68 -9.30 8.90
C ASP A 54 -2.20 -9.70 8.90
N ALA A 55 -1.32 -8.71 9.00
CA ALA A 55 0.12 -8.89 9.15
C ALA A 55 0.63 -8.16 10.39
N LEU A 56 1.50 -8.81 11.16
CA LEU A 56 2.10 -8.25 12.36
C LEU A 56 3.60 -8.54 12.37
N ASP A 57 4.40 -7.50 12.11
CA ASP A 57 5.86 -7.54 12.21
C ASP A 57 6.32 -6.91 13.52
N LEU A 58 6.92 -7.75 14.37
CA LEU A 58 7.49 -7.34 15.65
C LEU A 58 9.03 -7.38 15.59
N GLY A 59 9.59 -7.29 14.38
CA GLY A 59 11.02 -7.38 14.13
C GLY A 59 11.60 -8.78 14.31
N PRO A 60 12.94 -8.93 14.13
CA PRO A 60 13.63 -10.21 14.07
C PRO A 60 13.47 -11.12 15.30
N TYR A 61 13.21 -10.55 16.48
CA TYR A 61 13.09 -11.30 17.74
C TYR A 61 11.71 -11.20 18.39
N ASN A 62 10.72 -10.63 17.69
CA ASN A 62 9.39 -10.34 18.24
C ASN A 62 9.41 -9.47 19.50
N ASP A 63 10.47 -8.68 19.68
CA ASP A 63 10.70 -7.79 20.81
C ASP A 63 10.68 -6.31 20.39
N CYS A 64 10.24 -6.02 19.17
CA CYS A 64 10.15 -4.66 18.67
C CYS A 64 9.42 -3.78 19.69
N ARG A 65 10.12 -2.83 20.29
CA ARG A 65 9.52 -1.82 21.16
C ARG A 65 9.35 -0.48 20.46
N ARG A 66 9.97 -0.33 19.29
CA ARG A 66 9.95 0.88 18.48
C ARG A 66 9.91 0.55 17.01
N ASP A 67 9.15 1.34 16.27
CA ASP A 67 9.06 1.26 14.81
C ASP A 67 8.56 -0.12 14.35
N CYS A 68 7.53 -0.64 15.02
CA CYS A 68 6.90 -1.91 14.67
C CYS A 68 5.86 -1.69 13.58
N HIS A 69 5.63 -2.69 12.73
CA HIS A 69 4.73 -2.52 11.59
C HIS A 69 3.60 -3.55 11.62
N ALA A 70 2.40 -3.10 11.27
CA ALA A 70 1.25 -3.97 11.11
C ALA A 70 0.38 -3.52 9.93
N THR A 71 -0.28 -4.50 9.33
CA THR A 71 -1.35 -4.29 8.35
C THR A 71 -2.65 -4.73 8.98
N LEU A 72 -3.64 -3.85 8.99
CA LEU A 72 -4.98 -4.10 9.51
C LEU A 72 -6.01 -4.04 8.38
N LEU A 73 -7.02 -4.89 8.49
CA LEU A 73 -8.21 -4.87 7.64
C LEU A 73 -9.40 -4.42 8.47
N ALA A 74 -10.17 -3.48 7.95
CA ALA A 74 -11.50 -3.18 8.47
C ALA A 74 -12.39 -4.45 8.38
N ALA A 75 -13.32 -4.67 9.30
CA ALA A 75 -14.11 -5.91 9.39
C ALA A 75 -14.91 -6.27 8.12
N ASN A 76 -15.18 -5.29 7.28
CA ASN A 76 -15.87 -5.39 6.00
C ASN A 76 -14.90 -5.38 4.80
N ASP A 77 -13.59 -5.53 5.04
CA ASP A 77 -12.49 -5.47 4.07
C ASP A 77 -12.51 -4.20 3.19
N SER A 78 -13.18 -3.13 3.63
CA SER A 78 -13.31 -1.90 2.84
C SER A 78 -12.04 -1.04 2.89
N PHE A 79 -11.21 -1.25 3.90
CA PHE A 79 -9.98 -0.49 4.10
C PHE A 79 -8.84 -1.42 4.54
N LEU A 80 -7.69 -1.20 3.92
CA LEU A 80 -6.40 -1.72 4.36
C LEU A 80 -5.63 -0.57 5.01
N ILE A 81 -5.13 -0.77 6.22
CA ILE A 81 -4.41 0.25 6.98
C ILE A 81 -3.04 -0.30 7.36
N GLU A 82 -1.97 0.38 6.93
CA GLU A 82 -0.63 0.09 7.41
C GLU A 82 -0.27 1.09 8.50
N VAL A 83 0.27 0.58 9.61
CA VAL A 83 0.61 1.39 10.77
C VAL A 83 2.02 1.09 11.23
N ASN A 84 2.69 2.14 11.69
CA ASN A 84 3.88 2.09 12.50
C ASN A 84 3.49 2.35 13.96
N PHE A 85 3.99 1.52 14.88
CA PHE A 85 3.61 1.60 16.27
C PHE A 85 4.75 1.24 17.22
N ASP A 86 4.65 1.76 18.44
CA ASP A 86 5.50 1.39 19.57
C ASP A 86 4.59 0.73 20.63
N TYR A 87 5.10 -0.29 21.32
CA TYR A 87 4.36 -0.90 22.41
C TYR A 87 5.26 -1.20 23.61
N SER A 88 4.62 -1.24 24.78
CA SER A 88 5.20 -1.69 26.03
C SER A 88 4.42 -2.87 26.60
N SER A 89 5.08 -3.66 27.44
CA SER A 89 4.42 -4.69 28.24
C SER A 89 4.38 -4.24 29.68
N PHE A 90 3.26 -4.46 30.35
CA PHE A 90 3.11 -4.18 31.77
C PHE A 90 2.80 -5.46 32.55
N ASP A 91 3.19 -5.44 33.82
CA ASP A 91 2.91 -6.48 34.80
C ASP A 91 2.07 -5.85 35.92
N ASP A 92 0.78 -6.19 35.94
CA ASP A 92 -0.16 -5.81 37.00
C ASP A 92 -0.44 -6.99 37.95
N SER A 93 0.56 -7.88 38.10
CA SER A 93 0.45 -9.03 39.00
C SER A 93 0.41 -8.58 40.47
N ASN A 94 -0.58 -9.09 41.21
CA ASN A 94 -0.75 -8.76 42.62
C ASN A 94 -0.49 -9.97 43.55
N GLY A 95 0.63 -10.67 43.37
CA GLY A 95 1.06 -11.79 44.23
C GLY A 95 0.15 -13.04 44.25
N PHE A 96 -1.11 -12.90 43.83
CA PHE A 96 -2.14 -13.94 43.76
C PHE A 96 -2.63 -14.12 42.32
N ASN A 97 -2.71 -13.04 41.54
CA ASN A 97 -3.05 -13.09 40.12
C ASN A 97 -1.87 -12.61 39.29
N LYS A 98 -1.62 -13.29 38.16
CA LYS A 98 -0.72 -12.81 37.12
C LYS A 98 -1.53 -12.13 36.03
N ALA A 99 -1.30 -10.84 35.84
CA ALA A 99 -1.91 -10.04 34.77
C ALA A 99 -0.78 -9.37 33.99
N PHE A 100 -0.45 -9.94 32.82
CA PHE A 100 0.45 -9.32 31.87
C PHE A 100 -0.38 -8.74 30.74
N GLY A 101 -0.08 -7.52 30.33
CA GLY A 101 -0.75 -6.86 29.23
C GLY A 101 0.22 -6.18 28.28
N ILE A 102 -0.31 -5.85 27.11
CA ILE A 102 0.36 -5.06 26.08
C ILE A 102 -0.34 -3.71 26.03
N GLN A 103 0.43 -2.65 25.83
CA GLN A 103 -0.09 -1.30 25.64
C GLN A 103 0.58 -0.68 24.43
N ILE A 104 -0.21 -0.08 23.53
CA ILE A 104 0.34 0.75 22.44
C ILE A 104 0.72 2.12 22.98
N ASP A 105 2.00 2.48 22.86
CA ASP A 105 2.56 3.75 23.33
C ASP A 105 2.48 4.84 22.24
N ARG A 106 2.62 4.44 20.98
CA ARG A 106 2.56 5.30 19.79
C ARG A 106 1.90 4.53 18.65
N LEU A 107 1.03 5.21 17.89
CA LEU A 107 0.40 4.66 16.69
C LEU A 107 0.41 5.73 15.61
N GLU A 108 1.01 5.42 14.47
CA GLU A 108 1.15 6.29 13.31
C GLU A 108 0.65 5.53 12.06
N PRO A 109 -0.53 5.89 11.52
CA PRO A 109 -0.96 5.37 10.22
C PRO A 109 0.00 5.86 9.13
N GLU A 110 0.56 4.94 8.35
CA GLU A 110 1.49 5.23 7.26
C GLU A 110 0.80 5.15 5.89
N PHE A 111 -0.23 4.29 5.76
CA PHE A 111 -0.97 4.08 4.53
C PHE A 111 -2.42 3.72 4.81
N VAL A 112 -3.34 4.20 3.96
CA VAL A 112 -4.73 3.74 3.92
C VAL A 112 -5.11 3.46 2.47
N GLY A 113 -5.50 2.21 2.21
CA GLY A 113 -5.96 1.76 0.92
C GLY A 113 -7.42 1.33 0.93
N ASP A 114 -8.04 1.33 -0.24
CA ASP A 114 -9.36 0.74 -0.47
C ASP A 114 -9.31 -0.80 -0.62
N GLU A 115 -10.45 -1.42 -0.92
CA GLU A 115 -10.60 -2.87 -1.16
C GLU A 115 -9.71 -3.40 -2.31
N SER A 116 -9.28 -2.52 -3.22
CA SER A 116 -8.39 -2.86 -4.34
C SER A 116 -6.91 -2.71 -3.99
N GLY A 117 -6.60 -2.22 -2.78
CA GLY A 117 -5.25 -1.93 -2.32
C GLY A 117 -4.69 -0.62 -2.86
N GLU A 118 -5.53 0.27 -3.40
CA GLU A 118 -5.09 1.58 -3.88
C GLU A 118 -5.15 2.63 -2.77
N GLU A 119 -4.11 3.44 -2.65
CA GLU A 119 -4.05 4.53 -1.68
C GLU A 119 -5.19 5.53 -1.88
N ILE A 120 -5.86 5.89 -0.79
CA ILE A 120 -6.97 6.85 -0.78
C ILE A 120 -6.70 7.99 0.20
N ASN A 121 -7.30 9.15 -0.09
CA ASN A 121 -7.30 10.26 0.86
C ASN A 121 -8.23 9.95 2.03
N ALA A 122 -7.67 9.42 3.11
CA ALA A 122 -8.44 8.94 4.24
C ALA A 122 -8.23 9.80 5.49
N TYR A 123 -9.29 9.92 6.29
CA TYR A 123 -9.23 10.46 7.65
C TYR A 123 -9.59 9.36 8.65
N ILE A 124 -8.68 9.07 9.57
CA ILE A 124 -8.91 8.15 10.69
C ILE A 124 -9.13 9.00 11.94
N ASP A 125 -10.31 8.88 12.55
CA ASP A 125 -10.62 9.61 13.77
C ASP A 125 -10.06 8.92 15.03
N ARG A 126 -10.16 9.61 16.17
CA ARG A 126 -9.63 9.11 17.44
C ARG A 126 -10.31 7.83 17.93
N TYR A 127 -11.60 7.63 17.66
CA TYR A 127 -12.31 6.42 18.06
C TYR A 127 -11.84 5.22 17.24
N GLU A 128 -11.58 5.41 15.95
CA GLU A 128 -11.01 4.37 15.10
C GLU A 128 -9.57 4.02 15.52
N LEU A 129 -8.75 5.01 15.89
CA LEU A 129 -7.40 4.76 16.44
C LEU A 129 -7.44 3.92 17.74
N VAL A 130 -8.46 4.13 18.59
CA VAL A 130 -8.64 3.31 19.81
C VAL A 130 -8.95 1.85 19.44
N LYS A 131 -9.84 1.61 18.48
CA LYS A 131 -10.15 0.25 18.02
C LYS A 131 -8.94 -0.43 17.38
N ILE A 132 -8.12 0.32 16.65
CA ILE A 132 -6.86 -0.18 16.07
C ILE A 132 -5.88 -0.57 17.19
N ASN A 133 -5.73 0.26 18.23
CA ASN A 133 -4.90 -0.08 19.39
C ASN A 133 -5.35 -1.38 20.05
N GLU A 134 -6.66 -1.52 20.35
CA GLU A 134 -7.23 -2.73 20.95
C GLU A 134 -6.93 -3.98 20.10
N ALA A 135 -7.12 -3.89 18.78
CA ALA A 135 -6.83 -4.99 17.85
C ALA A 135 -5.34 -5.36 17.81
N LEU A 136 -4.44 -4.38 17.92
CA LEU A 136 -2.99 -4.59 17.99
C LEU A 136 -2.60 -5.24 19.32
N GLU A 137 -3.09 -4.73 20.46
CA GLU A 137 -2.79 -5.25 21.80
C GLU A 137 -3.16 -6.73 21.91
N ASP A 138 -4.37 -7.09 21.47
CA ASP A 138 -4.85 -8.47 21.43
C ASP A 138 -3.98 -9.35 20.52
N SER A 139 -3.64 -8.86 19.32
CA SER A 139 -2.85 -9.63 18.34
C SER A 139 -1.41 -9.85 18.80
N ILE A 140 -0.80 -8.85 19.43
CA ILE A 140 0.54 -8.95 20.03
C ILE A 140 0.51 -9.94 21.19
N ALA A 141 -0.47 -9.83 22.09
CA ALA A 141 -0.63 -10.75 23.22
C ALA A 141 -0.76 -12.21 22.74
N VAL A 142 -1.60 -12.46 21.73
CA VAL A 142 -1.75 -13.79 21.12
C VAL A 142 -0.45 -14.28 20.49
N LYS A 143 0.27 -13.43 19.74
CA LYS A 143 1.54 -13.79 19.10
C LYS A 143 2.60 -14.14 20.14
N LEU A 144 2.76 -13.33 21.19
CA LEU A 144 3.72 -13.56 22.27
C LEU A 144 3.36 -14.79 23.11
N GLN A 145 2.07 -15.04 23.38
CA GLN A 145 1.64 -16.25 24.08
C GLN A 145 2.00 -17.52 23.28
N LYS A 146 1.83 -17.50 21.95
CA LYS A 146 2.24 -18.62 21.08
C LYS A 146 3.75 -18.87 21.14
N LEU A 147 4.56 -17.81 21.25
CA LEU A 147 6.02 -17.92 21.34
C LEU A 147 6.50 -18.36 22.72
N GLY A 148 5.90 -17.85 23.80
CA GLY A 148 6.21 -18.24 25.19
C GLY A 148 5.61 -19.60 25.60
N GLY A 149 4.63 -20.09 24.84
CA GLY A 149 3.92 -21.35 25.10
C GLY A 149 4.57 -22.61 24.52
N SER A 150 5.74 -22.54 23.88
CA SER A 150 6.45 -23.72 23.33
C SER A 150 7.28 -24.49 24.38
N HIS A 151 6.83 -24.51 25.63
CA HIS A 151 7.34 -25.37 26.70
C HIS A 151 6.18 -26.15 27.33
N GLY A 152 5.69 -27.12 26.56
CA GLY A 152 4.95 -28.29 27.06
C GLY A 152 5.74 -29.54 26.74
#